data_AF-A0A0Q7S8K0-F1
#
_entry.id   AF-A0A0Q7S8K0-F1
#
_cell.length_a   1.000
_cell.length_b   1.000
_cell.length_c   1.000
_cell.angle_alpha   90.00
_cell.angle_beta   90.00
_cell.angle_gamma   90.00
#
_symmetry.space_group_name_H-M   'P 1'
#
loop_
_entity.id
_entity.type
_entity.pdbx_description
1 polymer ?
#
loop_
_entity_poly.entity_id
_entity_poly.type
_entity_poly.pdbx_seq_one_letter_code
_entity_poly.pdbx_strand_id
1 'polypeptide(L)'
;MPPTPELPDYAGRYDSGALGTCAEVTTGERGVAVRFGRGSLSRLELAAAAPDVFRTGAMVARFHRDAGGAVVAFSYSDPLLRGLRFTRQGAD
;
A
#
# COMPACT_ATOMS: atom_id res chain seq x y z
N MET A 1 -17.80 16.07 1.17
CA MET A 1 -16.87 15.14 0.49
C MET A 1 -15.84 14.75 1.52
N PRO A 2 -15.68 13.46 1.88
CA PRO A 2 -14.61 13.10 2.81
C PRO A 2 -13.28 13.54 2.18
N PRO A 3 -12.35 14.12 2.96
CA PRO A 3 -11.05 14.51 2.44
C PRO A 3 -10.43 13.27 1.83
N THR A 4 -10.07 13.32 0.56
CA THR A 4 -9.23 12.28 -0.03
C THR A 4 -7.89 12.46 0.65
N PRO A 5 -7.48 11.57 1.57
CA PRO A 5 -6.15 11.64 2.15
C PRO A 5 -5.13 11.80 1.03
N GLU A 6 -4.22 12.75 1.20
CA GLU A 6 -3.30 13.14 0.16
C GLU A 6 -2.50 11.90 -0.25
N LEU A 7 -2.64 11.47 -1.51
CA LEU A 7 -1.90 10.34 -2.09
C LEU A 7 -0.42 10.27 -1.69
N PRO A 8 0.34 11.39 -1.58
CA PRO A 8 1.73 11.36 -1.09
C PRO A 8 1.90 10.77 0.32
N ASP A 9 0.90 10.85 1.21
CA ASP A 9 0.99 10.35 2.59
C ASP A 9 1.16 8.82 2.65
N TYR A 10 0.63 8.12 1.64
CA TYR A 10 0.76 6.68 1.46
C TYR A 10 2.09 6.27 0.82
N ALA A 11 2.76 7.19 0.12
CA ALA A 11 3.99 6.89 -0.58
C ALA A 11 5.11 6.62 0.44
N GLY A 12 5.89 5.57 0.20
CA GLY A 12 6.95 5.16 1.10
C GLY A 12 7.35 3.71 0.92
N ARG A 13 8.35 3.31 1.69
CA ARG A 13 8.85 1.94 1.70
C ARG A 13 8.24 1.18 2.86
N TYR A 14 7.74 -0.01 2.56
CA TYR A 14 7.15 -0.92 3.51
C TYR A 14 7.87 -2.25 3.43
N ASP A 15 7.94 -2.96 4.54
CA ASP A 15 8.54 -4.27 4.63
C ASP A 15 7.51 -5.29 5.11
N SER A 16 7.54 -6.47 4.51
CA SER A 16 6.79 -7.62 5.01
C SER A 16 7.78 -8.65 5.54
N GLY A 17 7.98 -8.66 6.85
CA GLY A 17 8.77 -9.67 7.54
C GLY A 17 8.25 -11.10 7.29
N ALA A 18 6.96 -11.26 6.97
CA ALA A 18 6.37 -12.55 6.61
C ALA A 18 6.84 -13.09 5.25
N LEU A 19 7.27 -12.21 4.34
CA LEU A 19 7.69 -12.56 2.97
C LEU A 19 9.17 -12.29 2.74
N GLY A 20 9.86 -11.64 3.67
CA GLY A 20 11.24 -11.17 3.49
C GLY A 20 11.40 -10.23 2.29
N THR A 21 10.36 -9.45 1.98
CA THR A 21 10.33 -8.56 0.81
C THR A 21 9.89 -7.15 1.18
N CYS A 22 10.46 -6.16 0.50
CA CYS A 22 10.04 -4.78 0.62
C CYS A 22 9.01 -4.45 -0.47
N ALA A 23 7.96 -3.72 -0.10
CA ALA A 23 7.03 -3.10 -1.02
C ALA A 23 7.25 -1.58 -1.02
N GLU A 24 7.48 -1.01 -2.20
CA GLU A 24 7.58 0.43 -2.40
C GLU A 24 6.25 0.95 -2.94
N VAL A 25 5.63 1.87 -2.22
CA VAL A 25 4.39 2.53 -2.63
C VAL A 25 4.73 3.90 -3.18
N THR A 26 4.23 4.17 -4.38
CA THR A 26 4.36 5.47 -5.06
C THR A 26 2.97 6.00 -5.41
N THR A 27 2.83 7.30 -5.62
CA THR A 27 1.59 7.86 -6.15
C THR A 27 1.43 7.48 -7.62
N GLY A 28 0.27 6.94 -7.99
CA GLY A 28 -0.12 6.63 -9.37
C GLY A 28 -1.16 7.63 -9.89
N GLU A 29 -1.49 7.57 -11.18
CA GLU A 29 -2.47 8.49 -11.78
C GLU A 29 -3.87 8.35 -11.17
N ARG A 30 -4.24 7.14 -10.74
CA ARG A 30 -5.59 6.82 -10.22
C ARG A 30 -5.62 6.58 -8.70
N GLY A 31 -4.49 6.69 -8.02
CA GLY A 31 -4.36 6.29 -6.62
C GLY A 31 -2.91 6.00 -6.25
N VAL A 32 -2.61 4.75 -5.92
CA VAL A 32 -1.27 4.32 -5.49
C VAL A 32 -0.75 3.21 -6.37
N ALA A 33 0.56 3.17 -6.56
CA ALA A 33 1.26 2.15 -7.29
C ALA A 33 2.22 1.41 -6.34
N VAL A 34 2.00 0.12 -6.13
CA VAL A 34 2.78 -0.73 -5.22
C VAL A 34 3.75 -1.57 -6.03
N ARG A 35 5.02 -1.57 -5.65
CA ARG A 35 6.08 -2.33 -6.30
C ARG A 35 6.73 -3.27 -5.30
N PHE A 36 6.67 -4.57 -5.56
CA PHE A 36 7.23 -5.59 -4.67
C PHE A 36 8.65 -5.98 -5.11
N GLY A 37 9.63 -5.88 -4.21
CA GLY A 37 10.98 -6.48 -4.31
C GLY A 37 11.91 -5.99 -5.45
N ARG A 38 13.13 -6.55 -5.46
CA ARG A 38 14.16 -6.39 -6.51
C ARG A 38 13.87 -7.32 -7.69
N GLY A 39 12.81 -7.05 -8.44
CA GLY A 39 12.55 -7.71 -9.71
C GLY A 39 11.86 -6.75 -10.67
N SER A 40 12.04 -6.95 -11.98
CA SER A 40 11.33 -6.21 -13.04
C SER A 40 9.82 -6.50 -13.07
N LEU A 41 9.32 -7.34 -12.16
CA LEU A 41 7.94 -7.77 -12.11
C LEU A 41 7.10 -6.81 -11.24
N SER A 42 6.44 -5.94 -11.99
CA SER A 42 5.04 -5.55 -11.81
C SER A 42 4.74 -4.56 -10.69
N ARG A 43 5.02 -3.29 -11.00
CA ARG A 43 4.30 -2.14 -10.41
C ARG A 43 2.80 -2.38 -10.56
N LEU A 44 2.09 -2.46 -9.45
CA LEU A 44 0.65 -2.67 -9.39
C LEU A 44 -0.05 -1.35 -9.11
N GLU A 45 -0.82 -0.85 -10.08
CA GLU A 45 -1.63 0.35 -9.90
C GLU A 45 -2.97 0.00 -9.28
N LEU A 46 -3.25 0.62 -8.13
CA LEU A 46 -4.46 0.48 -7.34
C LEU A 46 -5.22 1.80 -7.35
N ALA A 47 -6.49 1.75 -7.73
CA ALA A 47 -7.37 2.90 -7.69
C ALA A 47 -7.96 3.08 -6.30
N ALA A 48 -8.15 4.32 -5.86
CA ALA A 48 -8.84 4.61 -4.61
C ALA A 48 -10.30 4.13 -4.69
N ALA A 49 -10.71 3.29 -3.75
CA ALA A 49 -12.08 2.78 -3.66
C ALA A 49 -12.82 3.29 -2.42
N ALA A 50 -12.09 3.50 -1.32
CA ALA A 50 -12.59 4.12 -0.10
C ALA A 50 -11.42 4.82 0.63
N PRO A 51 -11.68 5.59 1.71
CA PRO A 51 -10.62 6.14 2.54
C PRO A 51 -9.69 5.03 3.03
N ASP A 52 -8.39 5.19 2.81
CA ASP A 52 -7.36 4.20 3.12
C ASP A 52 -7.52 2.83 2.43
N VAL A 53 -8.39 2.71 1.42
CA VAL A 53 -8.62 1.45 0.70
C VAL A 53 -8.46 1.66 -0.80
N PHE A 54 -7.50 0.94 -1.38
CA PHE A 54 -7.19 0.95 -2.80
C PHE A 54 -7.37 -0.45 -3.37
N ARG A 55 -7.89 -0.56 -4.59
CA ARG A 55 -8.12 -1.86 -5.21
C ARG A 55 -7.89 -1.82 -6.71
N THR A 56 -7.60 -2.97 -7.29
CA THR A 56 -7.56 -3.20 -8.73
C THR A 56 -8.03 -4.61 -9.03
N GLY A 57 -9.12 -4.74 -9.79
CA GLY A 57 -9.79 -6.03 -9.99
C GLY A 57 -10.14 -6.71 -8.66
N ALA A 58 -9.56 -7.89 -8.43
CA ALA A 58 -9.74 -8.70 -7.21
C ALA A 58 -8.73 -8.39 -6.09
N MET A 59 -7.74 -7.53 -6.33
CA MET A 59 -6.70 -7.18 -5.35
C MET A 59 -7.12 -5.95 -4.56
N VAL A 60 -6.88 -5.98 -3.24
CA VAL A 60 -7.23 -4.90 -2.31
C VAL A 60 -6.04 -4.61 -1.40
N ALA A 61 -5.62 -3.35 -1.35
CA ALA A 61 -4.69 -2.82 -0.36
C ALA A 61 -5.43 -1.88 0.60
N ARG A 62 -5.30 -2.15 1.90
CA ARG A 62 -5.87 -1.35 2.97
C ARG A 62 -4.77 -0.76 3.82
N PHE A 63 -4.65 0.55 3.83
CA PHE A 63 -3.68 1.27 4.65
C PHE A 63 -4.22 1.44 6.07
N HIS A 64 -3.30 1.45 7.02
CA HIS A 64 -3.57 1.63 8.43
C HIS A 64 -2.76 2.83 8.92
N ARG A 65 -3.46 3.75 9.57
CA ARG A 65 -2.89 4.95 10.18
C ARG A 65 -2.75 4.74 11.68
N ASP A 66 -1.74 5.37 12.26
CA ASP A 66 -1.59 5.48 13.71
C ASP A 66 -2.51 6.57 14.27
N ALA A 67 -2.59 6.71 15.61
CA ALA A 67 -3.33 7.77 16.30
C ALA A 67 -2.90 9.19 15.86
N GLY A 68 -1.65 9.36 15.43
CA GLY A 68 -1.15 10.60 14.82
C GLY A 68 -1.62 10.87 13.39
N GLY A 69 -2.42 9.98 12.80
CA GLY A 69 -2.92 10.10 11.42
C GLY A 69 -1.93 9.67 10.34
N ALA A 70 -0.69 9.34 10.70
CA ALA A 70 0.35 8.89 9.77
C ALA A 70 0.13 7.43 9.35
N VAL A 71 0.31 7.13 8.06
CA VAL A 71 0.26 5.75 7.54
C VAL A 71 1.46 4.96 8.05
N VAL A 72 1.20 3.89 8.81
CA VAL A 72 2.23 3.04 9.44
C VAL A 72 2.29 1.62 8.88
N ALA A 73 1.24 1.19 8.18
CA ALA A 73 1.20 -0.15 7.59
C ALA A 73 0.17 -0.21 6.46
N PHE A 74 0.23 -1.25 5.65
CA PHE A 74 -0.88 -1.65 4.80
C PHE A 74 -1.05 -3.18 4.80
N SER A 75 -2.29 -3.62 4.60
CA SER A 75 -2.65 -5.00 4.39
C SER A 75 -3.04 -5.19 2.93
N TYR A 76 -2.44 -6.17 2.28
CA TYR A 76 -2.72 -6.56 0.92
C TYR A 76 -3.44 -7.91 0.90
N SER A 77 -4.51 -8.00 0.12
CA SER A 77 -5.25 -9.23 -0.11
C SER A 77 -5.53 -9.38 -1.59
N ASP A 78 -5.28 -10.57 -2.11
CA ASP A 78 -5.61 -11.01 -3.45
C ASP A 78 -6.30 -12.40 -3.35
N PRO A 79 -6.91 -12.92 -4.45
CA PRO A 79 -7.65 -14.18 -4.39
C PRO A 79 -6.77 -15.39 -4.00
N LEU A 80 -5.46 -15.33 -4.20
CA LEU A 80 -4.48 -16.35 -3.83
C LEU A 80 -3.86 -16.10 -2.46
N LEU A 81 -3.49 -14.86 -2.14
CA LEU A 81 -2.87 -14.50 -0.85
C LEU A 81 -3.75 -13.52 -0.08
N ARG A 82 -4.29 -13.95 1.06
CA ARG A 82 -5.14 -13.13 1.92
C ARG A 82 -4.36 -12.64 3.13
N GLY A 83 -4.44 -11.34 3.42
CA GLY A 83 -3.96 -10.78 4.68
C GLY A 83 -2.44 -10.59 4.78
N LEU A 84 -1.74 -10.40 3.66
CA LEU A 84 -0.33 -10.00 3.69
C LEU A 84 -0.21 -8.62 4.35
N ARG A 85 0.63 -8.49 5.37
CA ARG A 85 0.81 -7.23 6.10
C ARG A 85 2.20 -6.67 5.85
N PHE A 86 2.25 -5.42 5.46
CA PHE A 86 3.45 -4.65 5.23
C PHE A 86 3.49 -3.49 6.22
N THR A 87 4.58 -3.34 6.96
CA THR A 87 4.79 -2.23 7.89
C THR A 87 5.70 -1.19 7.26
N ARG A 88 5.38 0.09 7.42
CA ARG A 88 6.20 1.18 6.90
C ARG A 88 7.56 1.12 7.59
N GLN A 89 8.62 1.06 6.79
CA GLN A 89 9.96 1.24 7.31
C GLN A 89 10.12 2.75 7.51
N GLY A 90 10.26 3.16 8.77
CA GLY A 90 10.57 4.55 9.11
C GLY A 90 11.83 4.95 8.34
N ALA A 91 11.79 6.11 7.69
CA ALA A 91 13.00 6.76 7.24
C ALA A 91 13.76 7.14 8.52
N ASP A 92 14.78 6.34 8.85
CA ASP A 92 15.84 6.76 9.77
C ASP A 92 16.64 7.90 9.12
#